data_AF-A0A357IRZ7-F1
#
_entry.id   AF-A0A357IRZ7-F1
#
_cell.length_a   1.000
_cell.length_b   1.000
_cell.length_c   1.000
_cell.angle_alpha   90.00
_cell.angle_beta   90.00
_cell.angle_gamma   90.00
#
_symmetry.space_group_name_H-M   'P 1'
#
loop_
_entity.id
_entity.type
_entity.pdbx_description
1 polymer ?
#
loop_
_entity_poly.entity_id
_entity_poly.type
_entity_poly.pdbx_seq_one_letter_code
_entity_poly.pdbx_strand_id
1 'polypeptide(L)'
;MKKTILKEYAKLLVVSGLALKKGQNVVIQANCDQEDFVSLVVKQCYSAGANRVFVRWNSQKVGRVAYKKAKQKALEEVLPFEEAEEAWKSEDLPCSLWIDSDDPDGNRGVDANKVASIRADRYHVLGKYKEARENRYQWCIAGAASPEWAKKVFPGLRKSLAVEKLWEAILLTSRAQDGKGIENWEKHNTELKKRCAYLNSLRLKELHYTSSNGTDLRVGLIPGVNFQGGGEKTKGGDFEFQPNIPSEECFTSPRKGEAEGVVYSAKPLVYNGQVISDFHLVFRNGKAVEAHAKQGEEALRSILSLDEGSAYLGECALVPYDSPINNTGLLFYNTLYDENACCHLALGRGFNELYPNYEEYTEEQIRSFGINFSLSHVDFMIGSKDLNIIGTTEAGEEIQLFKNGNWAFGF
;
A
#
# COMPACT_ATOMS: atom_id res chain seq x y z
N MET A 1 13.02 -19.96 -11.74
CA MET A 1 12.29 -19.02 -12.60
C MET A 1 13.04 -18.75 -13.90
N LYS A 2 12.35 -18.61 -15.05
CA LYS A 2 13.01 -18.31 -16.34
C LYS A 2 13.63 -16.91 -16.28
N LYS A 3 14.94 -16.80 -16.54
CA LYS A 3 15.67 -15.50 -16.54
C LYS A 3 15.05 -14.47 -17.49
N THR A 4 14.46 -14.91 -18.59
CA THR A 4 13.76 -14.04 -19.55
C THR A 4 12.56 -13.34 -18.92
N ILE A 5 11.74 -14.04 -18.14
CA ILE A 5 10.57 -13.46 -17.46
C ILE A 5 10.99 -12.45 -16.39
N LEU A 6 12.00 -12.76 -15.58
CA LEU A 6 12.52 -11.81 -14.59
C LEU A 6 13.10 -10.55 -15.24
N LYS A 7 13.72 -10.66 -16.42
CA LYS A 7 14.18 -9.50 -17.19
C LYS A 7 13.01 -8.63 -17.66
N GLU A 8 11.93 -9.23 -18.17
CA GLU A 8 10.73 -8.47 -18.57
C GLU A 8 10.00 -7.88 -17.36
N TYR A 9 9.99 -8.56 -16.21
CA TYR A 9 9.48 -7.99 -14.97
C TYR A 9 10.32 -6.79 -14.52
N ALA A 10 11.65 -6.89 -14.52
CA ALA A 10 12.53 -5.74 -14.24
C ALA A 10 12.27 -4.57 -15.21
N LYS A 11 11.96 -4.87 -16.48
CA LYS A 11 11.62 -3.85 -17.48
C LYS A 11 10.27 -3.19 -17.19
N LEU A 12 9.27 -3.97 -16.78
CA LEU A 12 7.97 -3.46 -16.32
C LEU A 12 8.16 -2.46 -15.16
N LEU A 13 8.96 -2.81 -14.14
CA LEU A 13 9.19 -1.93 -12.99
C LEU A 13 9.83 -0.59 -13.39
N VAL A 14 10.72 -0.58 -14.38
CA VAL A 14 11.38 0.65 -14.84
C VAL A 14 10.49 1.47 -15.78
N VAL A 15 9.82 0.80 -16.74
CA VAL A 15 9.08 1.47 -17.81
C VAL A 15 7.67 1.89 -17.37
N SER A 16 6.96 1.03 -16.66
CA SER A 16 5.61 1.34 -16.17
C SER A 16 5.64 1.77 -14.71
N GLY A 17 6.39 1.04 -13.86
CA GLY A 17 6.53 1.35 -12.43
C GLY A 17 7.05 2.77 -12.19
N LEU A 18 8.26 3.06 -12.65
CA LEU A 18 8.87 4.38 -12.48
C LEU A 18 8.51 5.37 -13.58
N ALA A 19 7.99 4.90 -14.72
CA ALA A 19 7.83 5.71 -15.94
C ALA A 19 9.10 6.52 -16.28
N LEU A 20 10.26 5.89 -16.09
CA LEU A 20 11.57 6.55 -16.05
C LEU A 20 11.84 7.37 -17.31
N LYS A 21 12.17 8.65 -17.13
CA LYS A 21 12.58 9.54 -18.22
C LYS A 21 14.10 9.55 -18.36
N LYS A 22 14.54 9.75 -19.61
CA LYS A 22 15.96 9.91 -19.94
C LYS A 22 16.58 11.05 -19.13
N GLY A 23 17.71 10.79 -18.50
CA GLY A 23 18.44 11.75 -17.68
C GLY A 23 18.02 11.81 -16.21
N GLN A 24 16.96 11.09 -15.79
CA GLN A 24 16.60 11.04 -14.37
C GLN A 24 17.54 10.14 -13.57
N ASN A 25 17.76 10.51 -12.31
CA ASN A 25 18.42 9.65 -11.33
C ASN A 25 17.41 8.65 -10.75
N VAL A 26 17.90 7.49 -10.31
CA VAL A 26 17.09 6.43 -9.72
C VAL A 26 17.71 5.98 -8.40
N VAL A 27 16.89 5.84 -7.36
CA VAL A 27 17.25 5.22 -6.09
C VAL A 27 16.49 3.90 -5.95
N ILE A 28 17.21 2.79 -5.89
CA ILE A 28 16.66 1.45 -5.66
C ILE A 28 16.94 1.05 -4.21
N GLN A 29 15.90 0.75 -3.44
CA GLN A 29 15.99 0.14 -2.12
C GLN A 29 15.71 -1.36 -2.24
N ALA A 30 16.61 -2.21 -1.75
CA ALA A 30 16.46 -3.66 -1.86
C ALA A 30 17.24 -4.39 -0.77
N ASN A 31 16.84 -5.64 -0.46
CA ASN A 31 17.61 -6.49 0.44
C ASN A 31 18.82 -7.10 -0.26
N CYS A 32 19.91 -7.31 0.51
CA CYS A 32 21.17 -7.84 -0.03
C CYS A 32 21.03 -9.21 -0.73
N ASP A 33 20.00 -10.00 -0.40
CA ASP A 33 19.76 -11.30 -1.02
C ASP A 33 19.05 -11.23 -2.38
N GLN A 34 18.75 -10.01 -2.87
CA GLN A 34 18.14 -9.76 -4.18
C GLN A 34 19.13 -9.23 -5.23
N GLU A 35 20.44 -9.33 -5.00
CA GLU A 35 21.49 -8.78 -5.88
C GLU A 35 21.32 -9.14 -7.35
N ASP A 36 21.03 -10.41 -7.64
CA ASP A 36 20.84 -10.90 -9.00
C ASP A 36 19.67 -10.20 -9.72
N PHE A 37 18.54 -10.00 -9.02
CA PHE A 37 17.36 -9.35 -9.60
C PHE A 37 17.56 -7.85 -9.72
N VAL A 38 18.12 -7.21 -8.69
CA VAL A 38 18.47 -5.77 -8.73
C VAL A 38 19.44 -5.47 -9.87
N SER A 39 20.39 -6.36 -10.17
CA SER A 39 21.29 -6.22 -11.31
C SER A 39 20.53 -6.18 -12.65
N LEU A 40 19.45 -6.96 -12.78
CA LEU A 40 18.57 -6.88 -13.95
C LEU A 40 17.84 -5.53 -14.03
N VAL A 41 17.34 -5.03 -12.89
CA VAL A 41 16.64 -3.74 -12.81
C VAL A 41 17.58 -2.59 -13.16
N VAL A 42 18.78 -2.52 -12.57
CA VAL A 42 19.80 -1.51 -12.87
C VAL A 42 20.11 -1.50 -14.37
N LYS A 43 20.24 -2.68 -15.00
CA LYS A 43 20.43 -2.78 -16.45
C LYS A 43 19.26 -2.19 -17.23
N GLN A 44 18.01 -2.39 -16.78
CA GLN A 44 16.83 -1.77 -17.41
C GLN A 44 16.80 -0.26 -17.20
N CYS A 45 17.15 0.25 -16.02
CA CYS A 45 17.24 1.70 -15.75
C CYS A 45 18.20 2.38 -16.74
N TYR A 46 19.42 1.87 -16.89
CA TYR A 46 20.38 2.44 -17.84
C TYR A 46 19.96 2.25 -19.30
N SER A 47 19.30 1.14 -19.63
CA SER A 47 18.74 0.93 -20.98
C SER A 47 17.62 1.94 -21.30
N ALA A 48 16.87 2.38 -20.29
CA ALA A 48 15.87 3.44 -20.39
C ALA A 48 16.45 4.87 -20.30
N GLY A 49 17.77 5.01 -20.13
CA GLY A 49 18.46 6.29 -20.16
C GLY A 49 18.59 6.97 -18.80
N ALA A 50 18.56 6.22 -17.68
CA ALA A 50 18.91 6.76 -16.36
C ALA A 50 20.26 7.49 -16.40
N ASN A 51 20.35 8.64 -15.72
CA ASN A 51 21.62 9.35 -15.53
C ASN A 51 22.52 8.59 -14.53
N ARG A 52 21.99 8.33 -13.33
CA ARG A 52 22.68 7.56 -12.29
C ARG A 52 21.70 6.70 -11.51
N VAL A 53 22.11 5.48 -11.21
CA VAL A 53 21.36 4.55 -10.37
C VAL A 53 22.11 4.34 -9.05
N PHE A 54 21.44 4.58 -7.93
CA PHE A 54 21.94 4.37 -6.58
C PHE A 54 21.20 3.19 -5.97
N VAL A 55 21.94 2.23 -5.41
CA VAL A 55 21.32 1.09 -4.72
C VAL A 55 21.57 1.22 -3.21
N ARG A 56 20.48 1.23 -2.44
CA ARG A 56 20.46 1.19 -0.98
C ARG A 56 20.16 -0.22 -0.53
N TRP A 57 21.22 -0.90 -0.11
CA TRP A 57 21.14 -2.27 0.38
C TRP A 57 20.69 -2.32 1.83
N ASN A 58 19.66 -3.11 2.10
CA ASN A 58 19.13 -3.36 3.42
C ASN A 58 19.40 -4.78 3.89
N SER A 59 19.48 -4.94 5.20
CA SER A 59 19.53 -6.24 5.85
C SER A 59 18.82 -6.17 7.20
N GLN A 60 17.64 -6.79 7.28
CA GLN A 60 16.93 -6.94 8.55
C GLN A 60 17.81 -7.65 9.60
N LYS A 61 18.67 -8.59 9.18
CA LYS A 61 19.62 -9.28 10.07
C LYS A 61 20.59 -8.29 10.74
N VAL A 62 21.16 -7.36 9.98
CA VAL A 62 22.05 -6.32 10.50
C VAL A 62 21.27 -5.32 11.36
N GLY A 63 20.11 -4.87 10.88
CA GLY A 63 19.23 -3.94 11.60
C GLY A 63 18.84 -4.47 12.99
N ARG A 64 18.48 -5.76 13.11
CA ARG A 64 18.19 -6.40 14.41
C ARG A 64 19.36 -6.34 15.37
N VAL A 65 20.60 -6.54 14.90
CA VAL A 65 21.79 -6.44 15.75
C VAL A 65 21.92 -5.01 16.27
N ALA A 66 21.77 -4.01 15.40
CA ALA A 66 21.78 -2.61 15.80
C ALA A 66 20.68 -2.31 16.84
N TYR A 67 19.43 -2.71 16.59
CA TYR A 67 18.33 -2.48 17.54
C TYR A 67 18.56 -3.17 18.90
N LYS A 68 19.21 -4.35 18.92
CA LYS A 68 19.48 -5.08 20.17
C LYS A 68 20.71 -4.59 20.94
N LYS A 69 21.72 -4.05 20.24
CA LYS A 69 23.04 -3.79 20.83
C LYS A 69 23.41 -2.32 20.90
N ALA A 70 22.94 -1.49 19.97
CA ALA A 70 23.26 -0.07 19.96
C ALA A 70 22.44 0.69 21.02
N LYS A 71 23.05 1.75 21.56
CA LYS A 71 22.38 2.73 22.40
C LYS A 71 21.28 3.41 21.57
N GLN A 72 20.07 3.50 22.12
CA GLN A 72 18.94 4.09 21.41
C GLN A 72 19.23 5.50 20.91
N LYS A 73 19.80 6.36 21.76
CA LYS A 73 20.21 7.73 21.41
C LYS A 73 21.15 7.83 20.21
N ALA A 74 22.00 6.83 19.99
CA ALA A 74 22.88 6.81 18.82
C ALA A 74 22.14 6.41 17.52
N LEU A 75 21.00 5.73 17.64
CA LEU A 75 20.14 5.40 16.50
C LEU A 75 19.12 6.51 16.21
N GLU A 76 18.73 7.29 17.22
CA GLU A 76 17.86 8.48 17.08
C GLU A 76 18.57 9.62 16.34
N GLU A 77 19.88 9.75 16.52
CA GLU A 77 20.69 10.77 15.85
C GLU A 77 20.66 10.58 14.32
N VAL A 78 20.43 11.69 13.60
CA VAL A 78 20.58 11.77 12.15
C VAL A 78 21.95 12.32 11.83
N LEU A 79 22.76 11.53 11.13
CA LEU A 79 24.12 11.90 10.78
C LEU A 79 24.13 12.84 9.56
N PRO A 80 25.15 13.72 9.40
CA PRO A 80 25.19 14.70 8.31
C PRO A 80 25.07 14.10 6.91
N PHE A 81 25.59 12.89 6.68
CA PHE A 81 25.47 12.24 5.36
C PHE A 81 24.05 11.70 5.09
N GLU A 82 23.30 11.35 6.14
CA GLU A 82 21.90 10.91 6.01
C GLU A 82 21.01 12.10 5.68
N GLU A 83 21.23 13.23 6.35
CA GLU A 83 20.50 14.47 6.04
C GLU A 83 20.84 14.99 4.64
N ALA A 84 22.12 14.98 4.25
CA ALA A 84 22.54 15.41 2.91
C ALA A 84 21.93 14.55 1.80
N GLU A 85 21.75 13.24 2.02
CA GLU A 85 21.06 12.37 1.07
C GLU A 85 19.58 12.76 0.91
N GLU A 86 18.86 12.98 2.00
CA GLU A 86 17.44 13.36 1.94
C GLU A 86 17.27 14.77 1.36
N ALA A 87 18.19 15.70 1.65
CA ALA A 87 18.25 17.01 1.02
C ALA A 87 18.41 16.90 -0.50
N TRP A 88 19.39 16.15 -0.98
CA TRP A 88 19.58 15.91 -2.41
C TRP A 88 18.34 15.29 -3.07
N LYS A 89 17.71 14.28 -2.44
CA LYS A 89 16.47 13.68 -2.97
C LYS A 89 15.34 14.69 -3.10
N SER A 90 15.23 15.66 -2.17
CA SER A 90 14.18 16.68 -2.21
C SER A 90 14.41 17.75 -3.28
N GLU A 91 15.66 17.96 -3.69
CA GLU A 91 16.04 18.91 -4.75
C GLU A 91 16.03 18.27 -6.14
N ASP A 92 16.62 17.08 -6.27
CA ASP A 92 16.80 16.37 -7.54
C ASP A 92 15.56 15.56 -7.96
N LEU A 93 14.76 15.12 -6.98
CA LEU A 93 13.56 14.27 -7.17
C LEU A 93 13.85 13.00 -8.00
N PRO A 94 14.82 12.14 -7.58
CA PRO A 94 15.10 10.90 -8.27
C PRO A 94 13.90 9.95 -8.21
N CYS A 95 13.70 9.13 -9.24
CA CYS A 95 12.71 8.05 -9.18
C CYS A 95 13.10 7.06 -8.07
N SER A 96 12.13 6.57 -7.29
CA SER A 96 12.40 5.65 -6.18
C SER A 96 11.76 4.28 -6.41
N LEU A 97 12.55 3.21 -6.41
CA LEU A 97 12.04 1.85 -6.49
C LEU A 97 12.34 1.11 -5.19
N TRP A 98 11.32 0.63 -4.49
CA TRP A 98 11.49 -0.29 -3.38
C TRP A 98 11.16 -1.71 -3.82
N ILE A 99 12.19 -2.56 -3.85
CA ILE A 99 12.05 -4.00 -4.09
C ILE A 99 11.94 -4.68 -2.74
N ASP A 100 10.70 -4.93 -2.31
CA ASP A 100 10.43 -5.57 -1.04
C ASP A 100 10.64 -7.10 -1.13
N SER A 101 11.32 -7.62 -0.13
CA SER A 101 11.66 -9.04 0.01
C SER A 101 11.90 -9.37 1.48
N ASP A 102 11.37 -8.55 2.39
CA ASP A 102 11.57 -8.67 3.82
C ASP A 102 11.03 -10.01 4.36
N ASP A 103 11.73 -10.56 5.35
CA ASP A 103 11.18 -11.62 6.19
C ASP A 103 10.02 -11.02 7.01
N PRO A 104 8.78 -11.55 6.89
CA PRO A 104 7.66 -11.07 7.69
C PRO A 104 7.89 -11.22 9.20
N ASP A 105 8.73 -12.17 9.60
CA ASP A 105 9.15 -12.40 10.99
C ASP A 105 10.51 -11.72 11.31
N GLY A 106 11.04 -10.90 10.40
CA GLY A 106 12.37 -10.34 10.45
C GLY A 106 12.64 -9.53 11.72
N ASN A 107 11.63 -8.83 12.25
CA ASN A 107 11.76 -8.03 13.46
C ASN A 107 11.44 -8.78 14.75
N ARG A 108 11.23 -10.11 14.72
CA ARG A 108 10.88 -10.88 15.92
C ARG A 108 11.91 -10.70 17.04
N GLY A 109 11.42 -10.31 18.22
CA GLY A 109 12.23 -10.05 19.41
C GLY A 109 13.05 -8.75 19.37
N VAL A 110 12.70 -7.82 18.48
CA VAL A 110 13.09 -6.41 18.57
C VAL A 110 12.00 -5.65 19.33
N ASP A 111 12.39 -4.71 20.18
CA ASP A 111 11.46 -3.83 20.89
C ASP A 111 10.81 -2.84 19.91
N ALA A 112 9.50 -3.02 19.65
CA ALA A 112 8.76 -2.19 18.71
C ALA A 112 8.63 -0.73 19.17
N ASN A 113 8.52 -0.48 20.47
CA ASN A 113 8.44 0.89 21.01
C ASN A 113 9.76 1.62 20.83
N LYS A 114 10.88 0.93 21.06
CA LYS A 114 12.21 1.46 20.74
C LYS A 114 12.33 1.83 19.26
N VAL A 115 11.90 0.95 18.35
CA VAL A 115 11.97 1.21 16.90
C VAL A 115 11.07 2.39 16.51
N ALA A 116 9.86 2.47 17.06
CA ALA A 116 8.93 3.58 16.82
C ALA A 116 9.51 4.91 17.31
N SER A 117 10.07 4.96 18.53
CA SER A 117 10.74 6.15 19.08
C SER A 117 11.88 6.63 18.17
N ILE A 118 12.77 5.72 17.76
CA ILE A 118 13.87 6.03 16.84
C ILE A 118 13.34 6.64 15.53
N ARG A 119 12.27 6.08 14.98
CA ARG A 119 11.67 6.59 13.73
C ARG A 119 11.07 7.99 13.93
N ALA A 120 10.41 8.24 15.05
CA ALA A 120 9.81 9.54 15.37
C ALA A 120 10.88 10.63 15.53
N ASP A 121 11.93 10.36 16.30
CA ASP A 121 13.01 11.34 16.53
C ASP A 121 13.74 11.68 15.23
N ARG A 122 14.02 10.67 14.39
CA ARG A 122 14.61 10.90 13.07
C ARG A 122 13.68 11.68 12.15
N TYR A 123 12.36 11.47 12.24
CA TYR A 123 11.37 12.22 11.47
C TYR A 123 11.38 13.71 11.83
N HIS A 124 11.63 14.09 13.08
CA HIS A 124 11.74 15.51 13.44
C HIS A 124 12.83 16.27 12.66
N VAL A 125 13.88 15.58 12.23
CA VAL A 125 14.94 16.17 11.40
C VAL A 125 14.64 16.01 9.90
N LEU A 126 14.23 14.80 9.49
CA LEU A 126 14.12 14.43 8.08
C LEU A 126 12.74 14.72 7.46
N GLY A 127 11.71 14.98 8.27
CA GLY A 127 10.32 15.16 7.84
C GLY A 127 10.17 16.26 6.80
N LYS A 128 10.84 17.40 7.00
CA LYS A 128 10.88 18.53 6.07
C LYS A 128 11.27 18.13 4.64
N TYR A 129 12.18 17.16 4.47
CA TYR A 129 12.61 16.70 3.14
C TYR A 129 11.62 15.73 2.51
N LYS A 130 10.96 14.90 3.33
CA LYS A 130 9.87 14.02 2.87
C LYS A 130 8.69 14.83 2.38
N GLU A 131 8.27 15.80 3.19
CA GLU A 131 7.20 16.74 2.85
C GLU A 131 7.53 17.54 1.59
N ALA A 132 8.77 18.00 1.43
CA ALA A 132 9.20 18.75 0.25
C ALA A 132 9.14 17.95 -1.07
N ARG A 133 9.20 16.61 -1.02
CA ARG A 133 9.11 15.75 -2.20
C ARG A 133 7.73 15.11 -2.39
N GLU A 134 6.85 15.14 -1.39
CA GLU A 134 5.53 14.50 -1.45
C GLU A 134 4.82 14.82 -2.78
N ASN A 135 4.33 13.79 -3.46
CA ASN A 135 3.66 13.85 -4.77
C ASN A 135 4.47 14.47 -5.93
N ARG A 136 5.78 14.76 -5.76
CA ARG A 136 6.61 15.41 -6.79
C ARG A 136 7.58 14.49 -7.51
N TYR A 137 7.70 13.23 -7.09
CA TYR A 137 8.62 12.23 -7.67
C TYR A 137 7.88 10.94 -8.00
N GLN A 138 8.42 10.17 -8.95
CA GLN A 138 7.89 8.84 -9.27
C GLN A 138 8.42 7.83 -8.26
N TRP A 139 7.55 6.96 -7.79
CA TRP A 139 7.93 5.86 -6.91
C TRP A 139 7.22 4.57 -7.28
N CYS A 140 7.82 3.43 -6.93
CA CYS A 140 7.20 2.13 -7.15
C CYS A 140 7.63 1.16 -6.04
N ILE A 141 6.69 0.42 -5.46
CA ILE A 141 6.92 -0.72 -4.58
C ILE A 141 6.57 -1.99 -5.34
N ALA A 142 7.48 -2.96 -5.32
CA ALA A 142 7.29 -4.25 -5.97
C ALA A 142 7.97 -5.38 -5.21
N GLY A 143 7.42 -6.59 -5.26
CA GLY A 143 8.00 -7.74 -4.55
C GLY A 143 9.10 -8.46 -5.33
N ALA A 144 10.04 -9.04 -4.57
CA ALA A 144 10.99 -10.05 -5.00
C ALA A 144 11.08 -11.19 -3.97
N ALA A 145 11.13 -12.45 -4.43
CA ALA A 145 11.02 -13.58 -3.51
C ALA A 145 12.33 -13.81 -2.73
N SER A 146 12.33 -13.49 -1.43
CA SER A 146 13.37 -13.96 -0.51
C SER A 146 13.04 -15.35 0.03
N PRO A 147 14.04 -16.12 0.49
CA PRO A 147 13.78 -17.43 1.03
C PRO A 147 12.99 -17.45 2.34
N GLU A 148 13.16 -16.46 3.21
CA GLU A 148 12.44 -16.41 4.49
C GLU A 148 10.97 -16.04 4.27
N TRP A 149 10.70 -15.06 3.40
CA TRP A 149 9.34 -14.73 2.97
C TRP A 149 8.65 -15.93 2.31
N ALA A 150 9.34 -16.59 1.36
CA ALA A 150 8.83 -17.77 0.71
C ALA A 150 8.50 -18.91 1.68
N LYS A 151 9.35 -19.11 2.70
CA LYS A 151 9.12 -20.12 3.75
C LYS A 151 7.95 -19.76 4.67
N LYS A 152 7.67 -18.48 4.88
CA LYS A 152 6.50 -18.01 5.61
C LYS A 152 5.19 -18.30 4.85
N VAL A 153 5.17 -17.99 3.55
CA VAL A 153 4.00 -18.25 2.68
C VAL A 153 3.80 -19.75 2.42
N PHE A 154 4.89 -20.50 2.24
CA PHE A 154 4.87 -21.93 1.93
C PHE A 154 5.63 -22.79 2.96
N PRO A 155 5.12 -22.92 4.19
CA PRO A 155 5.85 -23.56 5.29
C PRO A 155 6.14 -25.05 5.04
N GLY A 156 5.30 -25.75 4.28
CA GLY A 156 5.49 -27.16 3.95
C GLY A 156 6.48 -27.45 2.81
N LEU A 157 6.89 -26.45 2.02
CA LEU A 157 7.74 -26.65 0.86
C LEU A 157 9.24 -26.56 1.21
N ARG A 158 10.08 -27.26 0.45
CA ARG A 158 11.54 -27.08 0.53
C ARG A 158 11.90 -25.64 0.12
N LYS A 159 12.96 -25.08 0.70
CA LYS A 159 13.38 -23.67 0.50
C LYS A 159 13.41 -23.24 -0.97
N SER A 160 14.06 -24.01 -1.84
CA SER A 160 14.16 -23.68 -3.28
C SER A 160 12.81 -23.68 -4.01
N LEU A 161 11.94 -24.64 -3.69
CA LEU A 161 10.61 -24.74 -4.28
C LEU A 161 9.68 -23.65 -3.74
N ALA A 162 9.80 -23.30 -2.45
CA ALA A 162 9.07 -22.19 -1.86
C ALA A 162 9.41 -20.87 -2.57
N VAL A 163 10.70 -20.59 -2.80
CA VAL A 163 11.16 -19.39 -3.52
C VAL A 163 10.63 -19.38 -4.95
N GLU A 164 10.65 -20.53 -5.63
CA GLU A 164 10.07 -20.65 -6.96
C GLU A 164 8.57 -20.34 -6.97
N LYS A 165 7.80 -20.90 -6.03
CA LYS A 165 6.36 -20.67 -5.90
C LYS A 165 6.03 -19.22 -5.54
N LEU A 166 6.83 -18.59 -4.70
CA LEU A 166 6.65 -17.18 -4.39
C LEU A 166 6.95 -16.30 -5.61
N TRP A 167 8.00 -16.60 -6.39
CA TRP A 167 8.23 -15.91 -7.67
C TRP A 167 7.07 -16.10 -8.66
N GLU A 168 6.50 -17.30 -8.76
CA GLU A 168 5.32 -17.55 -9.59
C GLU A 168 4.13 -16.68 -9.15
N ALA A 169 3.86 -16.61 -7.84
CA ALA A 169 2.80 -15.79 -7.28
C ALA A 169 3.04 -14.30 -7.56
N ILE A 170 4.24 -13.78 -7.27
CA ILE A 170 4.63 -12.39 -7.55
C ILE A 170 4.41 -12.04 -9.02
N LEU A 171 4.89 -12.88 -9.93
CA LEU A 171 4.81 -12.60 -11.37
C LEU A 171 3.37 -12.70 -11.90
N LEU A 172 2.56 -13.61 -11.36
CA LEU A 172 1.14 -13.75 -11.69
C LEU A 172 0.39 -12.48 -11.29
N THR A 173 0.51 -12.07 -10.02
CA THR A 173 -0.22 -10.93 -9.46
C THR A 173 0.24 -9.61 -10.08
N SER A 174 1.53 -9.49 -10.41
CA SER A 174 2.08 -8.33 -11.11
C SER A 174 1.78 -8.32 -12.62
N ARG A 175 0.95 -9.25 -13.13
CA ARG A 175 0.58 -9.42 -14.55
C ARG A 175 1.79 -9.60 -15.48
N ALA A 176 2.87 -10.20 -14.98
CA ALA A 176 4.16 -10.30 -15.65
C ALA A 176 4.57 -11.75 -16.02
N GLN A 177 3.79 -12.76 -15.64
CA GLN A 177 4.13 -14.18 -15.80
C GLN A 177 4.34 -14.61 -17.26
N ASP A 178 3.66 -13.96 -18.20
CA ASP A 178 3.75 -14.21 -19.65
C ASP A 178 4.86 -13.41 -20.35
N GLY A 179 5.57 -12.53 -19.62
CA GLY A 179 6.60 -11.64 -20.15
C GLY A 179 6.05 -10.39 -20.86
N LYS A 180 4.74 -10.12 -20.81
CA LYS A 180 4.09 -8.97 -21.44
C LYS A 180 3.59 -7.94 -20.43
N GLY A 181 4.29 -7.83 -19.30
CA GLY A 181 3.89 -7.00 -18.17
C GLY A 181 3.45 -5.59 -18.56
N ILE A 182 4.21 -4.91 -19.43
CA ILE A 182 3.91 -3.54 -19.87
C ILE A 182 2.53 -3.46 -20.55
N GLU A 183 2.30 -4.30 -21.57
CA GLU A 183 1.01 -4.35 -22.30
C GLU A 183 -0.15 -4.73 -21.37
N ASN A 184 0.08 -5.65 -20.44
CA ASN A 184 -0.93 -6.09 -19.49
C ASN A 184 -1.31 -4.95 -18.51
N TRP A 185 -0.34 -4.14 -18.09
CA TRP A 185 -0.56 -2.99 -17.22
C TRP A 185 -1.22 -1.81 -17.94
N GLU A 186 -0.91 -1.56 -19.21
CA GLU A 186 -1.61 -0.55 -20.01
C GLU A 186 -3.11 -0.85 -20.08
N LYS A 187 -3.46 -2.12 -20.34
CA LYS A 187 -4.86 -2.58 -20.35
C LYS A 187 -5.50 -2.49 -18.96
N HIS A 188 -4.80 -2.96 -17.94
CA HIS A 188 -5.30 -2.94 -16.57
C HIS A 188 -5.57 -1.52 -16.06
N ASN A 189 -4.64 -0.59 -16.28
CA ASN A 189 -4.83 0.83 -15.96
C ASN A 189 -6.03 1.42 -16.68
N THR A 190 -6.20 1.12 -17.96
CA THR A 190 -7.35 1.60 -18.73
C THR A 190 -8.66 1.18 -18.06
N GLU A 191 -8.74 -0.06 -17.61
CA GLU A 191 -9.92 -0.60 -16.94
C GLU A 191 -10.12 -0.04 -15.52
N LEU A 192 -9.06 0.16 -14.74
CA LEU A 192 -9.15 0.83 -13.44
C LEU A 192 -9.59 2.29 -13.58
N LYS A 193 -9.05 3.04 -14.55
CA LYS A 193 -9.42 4.43 -14.81
C LYS A 193 -10.88 4.57 -15.24
N LYS A 194 -11.40 3.65 -16.07
CA LYS A 194 -12.84 3.63 -16.41
C LYS A 194 -13.72 3.44 -15.18
N ARG A 195 -13.35 2.52 -14.29
CA ARG A 195 -14.08 2.29 -13.02
C ARG A 195 -14.04 3.51 -12.11
N CYS A 196 -12.87 4.11 -11.91
CA CYS A 196 -12.73 5.34 -11.14
C CYS A 196 -13.56 6.48 -11.74
N ALA A 197 -13.52 6.67 -13.06
CA ALA A 197 -14.30 7.70 -13.74
C ALA A 197 -15.80 7.49 -13.56
N TYR A 198 -16.27 6.24 -13.60
CA TYR A 198 -17.67 5.94 -13.31
C TYR A 198 -18.02 6.21 -11.85
N LEU A 199 -17.24 5.73 -10.87
CA LEU A 199 -17.47 6.01 -9.45
C LEU A 199 -17.52 7.52 -9.18
N ASN A 200 -16.62 8.29 -9.79
CA ASN A 200 -16.58 9.75 -9.67
C ASN A 200 -17.79 10.44 -10.30
N SER A 201 -18.35 9.90 -11.38
CA SER A 201 -19.54 10.46 -12.03
C SER A 201 -20.80 10.28 -11.18
N LEU A 202 -20.83 9.28 -10.29
CA LEU A 202 -21.97 9.00 -9.41
C LEU A 202 -22.13 10.02 -8.27
N ARG A 203 -21.08 10.79 -7.93
CA ARG A 203 -21.07 11.73 -6.79
C ARG A 203 -21.62 11.07 -5.53
N LEU A 204 -20.93 10.00 -5.10
CA LEU A 204 -21.33 9.18 -3.96
C LEU A 204 -21.16 9.98 -2.66
N LYS A 205 -22.18 9.93 -1.79
CA LYS A 205 -22.15 10.46 -0.42
C LYS A 205 -21.90 9.39 0.64
N GLU A 206 -22.19 8.12 0.35
CA GLU A 206 -22.07 7.02 1.31
C GLU A 206 -21.82 5.69 0.60
N LEU A 207 -21.05 4.82 1.24
CA LEU A 207 -20.91 3.40 0.89
C LEU A 207 -21.51 2.54 2.01
N HIS A 208 -22.40 1.61 1.65
CA HIS A 208 -23.00 0.64 2.57
C HIS A 208 -22.52 -0.77 2.24
N TYR A 209 -21.73 -1.34 3.14
CA TYR A 209 -21.13 -2.68 3.04
C TYR A 209 -21.96 -3.70 3.81
N THR A 210 -22.32 -4.81 3.17
CA THR A 210 -23.05 -5.92 3.80
C THR A 210 -22.49 -7.29 3.41
N SER A 211 -22.36 -8.21 4.37
CA SER A 211 -21.97 -9.61 4.12
C SER A 211 -22.58 -10.52 5.21
N SER A 212 -22.79 -11.80 4.89
CA SER A 212 -23.38 -12.77 5.81
C SER A 212 -22.52 -13.10 7.03
N ASN A 213 -21.25 -12.66 7.05
CA ASN A 213 -20.37 -12.77 8.21
C ASN A 213 -20.73 -11.80 9.36
N GLY A 214 -21.72 -10.93 9.16
CA GLY A 214 -22.17 -9.94 10.14
C GLY A 214 -21.70 -8.52 9.84
N THR A 215 -20.97 -8.29 8.74
CA THR A 215 -20.67 -6.93 8.27
C THR A 215 -21.96 -6.24 7.84
N ASP A 216 -22.21 -5.09 8.46
CA ASP A 216 -23.22 -4.09 8.11
C ASP A 216 -22.63 -2.74 8.53
N LEU A 217 -21.97 -2.06 7.59
CA LEU A 217 -21.22 -0.82 7.84
C LEU A 217 -21.60 0.23 6.80
N ARG A 218 -21.99 1.41 7.28
CA ARG A 218 -22.16 2.62 6.45
C ARG A 218 -20.97 3.53 6.65
N VAL A 219 -20.42 4.08 5.56
CA VAL A 219 -19.28 5.00 5.57
C VAL A 219 -19.60 6.20 4.69
N GLY A 220 -19.59 7.39 5.29
CA GLY A 220 -19.78 8.65 4.59
C GLY A 220 -18.56 9.05 3.76
N LEU A 221 -18.81 9.69 2.62
CA LEU A 221 -17.78 10.19 1.72
C LEU A 221 -17.75 11.72 1.74
N ILE A 222 -16.56 12.27 1.55
CA ILE A 222 -16.36 13.72 1.49
C ILE A 222 -16.97 14.24 0.16
N PRO A 223 -17.81 15.28 0.17
CA PRO A 223 -18.38 15.82 -1.05
C PRO A 223 -17.31 16.17 -2.08
N GLY A 224 -17.47 15.63 -3.30
CA GLY A 224 -16.53 15.85 -4.40
C GLY A 224 -15.21 15.06 -4.32
N VAL A 225 -14.97 14.23 -3.30
CA VAL A 225 -13.78 13.37 -3.24
C VAL A 225 -13.71 12.43 -4.44
N ASN A 226 -12.49 12.19 -4.91
CA ASN A 226 -12.26 11.31 -6.04
C ASN A 226 -11.93 9.90 -5.58
N PHE A 227 -12.39 8.92 -6.35
CA PHE A 227 -11.81 7.61 -6.47
C PHE A 227 -10.62 7.67 -7.42
N GLN A 228 -9.51 7.08 -7.00
CA GLN A 228 -8.32 6.85 -7.82
C GLN A 228 -7.99 5.36 -7.86
N GLY A 229 -7.10 4.98 -8.78
CA GLY A 229 -6.72 3.60 -9.03
C GLY A 229 -5.80 3.51 -10.24
N GLY A 230 -4.91 2.51 -10.22
CA GLY A 230 -3.86 2.34 -11.21
C GLY A 230 -2.80 3.44 -11.13
N GLY A 231 -2.33 3.90 -12.29
CA GLY A 231 -1.21 4.84 -12.34
C GLY A 231 -1.51 6.22 -11.77
N GLU A 232 -0.50 6.85 -11.18
CA GLU A 232 -0.56 8.19 -10.60
C GLU A 232 0.28 9.18 -11.39
N LYS A 233 -0.03 10.46 -11.25
CA LYS A 233 0.76 11.56 -11.81
C LYS A 233 1.44 12.33 -10.68
N THR A 234 2.68 12.72 -10.90
CA THR A 234 3.31 13.69 -10.02
C THR A 234 2.61 15.06 -10.15
N LYS A 235 2.70 15.89 -9.12
CA LYS A 235 2.21 17.26 -9.11
C LYS A 235 2.85 18.05 -10.25
N GLY A 236 2.02 18.49 -11.20
CA GLY A 236 2.43 19.18 -12.42
C GLY A 236 3.01 18.28 -13.53
N GLY A 237 3.00 16.96 -13.35
CA GLY A 237 3.41 15.98 -14.35
C GLY A 237 2.29 15.65 -15.35
N ASP A 238 2.69 15.28 -16.57
CA ASP A 238 1.78 14.92 -17.67
C ASP A 238 1.74 13.41 -17.96
N PHE A 239 2.54 12.61 -17.26
CA PHE A 239 2.64 11.16 -17.44
C PHE A 239 2.34 10.40 -16.15
N GLU A 240 1.89 9.16 -16.32
CA GLU A 240 1.58 8.27 -15.20
C GLU A 240 2.75 7.32 -14.90
N PHE A 241 2.95 7.03 -13.62
CA PHE A 241 3.80 5.97 -13.08
C PHE A 241 2.96 5.02 -12.22
N GLN A 242 3.47 3.85 -11.83
CA GLN A 242 2.74 2.91 -10.97
C GLN A 242 3.36 2.88 -9.56
N PRO A 243 2.67 3.46 -8.56
CA PRO A 243 3.10 3.40 -7.17
C PRO A 243 3.27 1.98 -6.66
N ASN A 244 2.36 1.09 -7.05
CA ASN A 244 2.29 -0.29 -6.58
C ASN A 244 2.23 -1.27 -7.75
N ILE A 245 3.11 -2.27 -7.77
CA ILE A 245 3.04 -3.43 -8.65
C ILE A 245 3.17 -4.70 -7.79
N PRO A 246 2.07 -5.43 -7.52
CA PRO A 246 0.72 -5.32 -8.11
C PRO A 246 -0.16 -4.19 -7.54
N SER A 247 -1.26 -3.88 -8.23
CA SER A 247 -2.39 -3.08 -7.70
C SER A 247 -3.70 -3.51 -8.38
N GLU A 248 -4.82 -3.56 -7.65
CA GLU A 248 -6.16 -3.98 -8.12
C GLU A 248 -7.29 -3.00 -7.77
N GLU A 249 -6.98 -1.94 -7.04
CA GLU A 249 -7.97 -1.17 -6.30
C GLU A 249 -8.49 0.06 -7.03
N CYS A 250 -9.73 0.43 -6.67
CA CYS A 250 -10.25 1.78 -6.80
C CYS A 250 -10.52 2.29 -5.38
N PHE A 251 -9.78 3.29 -4.92
CA PHE A 251 -9.79 3.73 -3.53
C PHE A 251 -10.18 5.20 -3.38
N THR A 252 -10.75 5.54 -2.23
CA THR A 252 -11.08 6.91 -1.86
C THR A 252 -10.84 7.21 -0.36
N SER A 253 -10.78 8.48 0.02
CA SER A 253 -10.74 8.94 1.43
C SER A 253 -12.16 9.15 1.93
N PRO A 254 -12.64 8.38 2.93
CA PRO A 254 -13.94 8.61 3.55
C PRO A 254 -13.91 9.85 4.45
N ARG A 255 -15.08 10.31 4.86
CA ARG A 255 -15.18 11.45 5.78
C ARG A 255 -14.93 11.00 7.22
N LYS A 256 -13.93 11.59 7.86
CA LYS A 256 -13.70 11.46 9.32
C LYS A 256 -14.98 11.83 10.06
N GLY A 257 -15.42 10.94 10.96
CA GLY A 257 -16.62 11.15 11.77
C GLY A 257 -17.90 10.56 11.17
N GLU A 258 -17.87 10.00 9.96
CA GLU A 258 -19.03 9.39 9.32
C GLU A 258 -18.79 7.91 9.02
N ALA A 259 -18.97 7.06 10.03
CA ALA A 259 -19.01 5.61 9.91
C ALA A 259 -19.85 5.02 11.04
N GLU A 260 -20.76 4.10 10.69
CA GLU A 260 -21.73 3.51 11.61
C GLU A 260 -21.93 2.03 11.30
N GLY A 261 -21.87 1.19 12.32
CA GLY A 261 -22.17 -0.24 12.22
C GLY A 261 -21.00 -1.14 12.57
N VAL A 262 -20.97 -2.35 12.02
CA VAL A 262 -19.99 -3.39 12.35
C VAL A 262 -19.35 -3.91 11.08
N VAL A 263 -18.03 -4.11 11.10
CA VAL A 263 -17.29 -4.69 9.99
C VAL A 263 -16.38 -5.81 10.48
N TYR A 264 -16.45 -6.95 9.79
CA TYR A 264 -15.65 -8.13 10.06
C TYR A 264 -14.51 -8.24 9.05
N SER A 265 -13.33 -8.58 9.54
CA SER A 265 -12.17 -8.88 8.69
C SER A 265 -12.43 -10.14 7.85
N ALA A 266 -12.08 -10.10 6.57
CA ALA A 266 -12.09 -11.27 5.68
C ALA A 266 -10.73 -11.99 5.62
N LYS A 267 -9.64 -11.31 5.99
CA LYS A 267 -8.29 -11.87 6.05
C LYS A 267 -7.58 -11.43 7.33
N PRO A 268 -6.57 -12.19 7.79
CA PRO A 268 -5.71 -11.76 8.89
C PRO A 268 -4.98 -10.46 8.57
N LEU A 269 -4.77 -9.64 9.59
CA LEU A 269 -3.93 -8.44 9.56
C LEU A 269 -2.58 -8.78 10.17
N VAL A 270 -1.48 -8.42 9.49
CA VAL A 270 -0.13 -8.50 10.07
C VAL A 270 0.28 -7.11 10.52
N TYR A 271 0.35 -6.89 11.84
CA TYR A 271 0.74 -5.62 12.41
C TYR A 271 1.90 -5.79 13.40
N ASN A 272 3.01 -5.06 13.19
CA ASN A 272 4.23 -5.16 14.00
C ASN A 272 4.73 -6.61 14.23
N GLY A 273 4.57 -7.48 13.21
CA GLY A 273 4.98 -8.89 13.26
C GLY A 273 4.04 -9.79 14.07
N GLN A 274 2.91 -9.28 14.55
CA GLN A 274 1.83 -10.06 15.15
C GLN A 274 0.71 -10.28 14.13
N VAL A 275 0.15 -11.49 14.13
CA VAL A 275 -1.02 -11.82 13.32
C VAL A 275 -2.27 -11.55 14.15
N ILE A 276 -3.13 -10.68 13.64
CA ILE A 276 -4.46 -10.39 14.16
C ILE A 276 -5.44 -11.14 13.25
N SER A 277 -6.26 -12.03 13.81
CA SER A 277 -7.17 -12.86 13.01
C SER A 277 -8.54 -13.04 13.67
N ASP A 278 -9.52 -13.34 12.83
CA ASP A 278 -10.95 -13.46 13.18
C ASP A 278 -11.41 -12.25 14.03
N PHE A 279 -11.31 -11.05 13.46
CA PHE A 279 -11.60 -9.81 14.17
C PHE A 279 -12.72 -9.00 13.55
N HIS A 280 -13.31 -8.12 14.35
CA HIS A 280 -14.28 -7.14 13.91
C HIS A 280 -14.16 -5.83 14.69
N LEU A 281 -14.66 -4.77 14.07
CA LEU A 281 -14.68 -3.42 14.61
C LEU A 281 -16.12 -2.90 14.62
N VAL A 282 -16.48 -2.18 15.69
CA VAL A 282 -17.78 -1.49 15.81
C VAL A 282 -17.53 0.01 15.72
N PHE A 283 -18.17 0.65 14.75
CA PHE A 283 -18.10 2.08 14.51
C PHE A 283 -19.33 2.80 15.06
N ARG A 284 -19.11 3.90 15.77
CA ARG A 284 -20.12 4.85 16.23
C ARG A 284 -19.61 6.28 16.11
N ASN A 285 -20.39 7.16 15.52
CA ASN A 285 -20.05 8.53 15.15
C ASN A 285 -18.69 8.61 14.44
N GLY A 286 -18.45 7.68 13.51
CA GLY A 286 -17.21 7.57 12.73
C GLY A 286 -16.00 6.98 13.44
N LYS A 287 -16.09 6.70 14.74
CA LYS A 287 -14.99 6.16 15.52
C LYS A 287 -15.17 4.66 15.77
N ALA A 288 -14.11 3.88 15.58
CA ALA A 288 -14.02 2.51 16.07
C ALA A 288 -14.02 2.53 17.60
N VAL A 289 -15.16 2.20 18.21
CA VAL A 289 -15.37 2.21 19.66
C VAL A 289 -15.17 0.84 20.31
N GLU A 290 -15.29 -0.23 19.52
CA GLU A 290 -15.00 -1.60 19.95
C GLU A 290 -14.13 -2.31 18.92
N ALA A 291 -13.22 -3.15 19.43
CA ALA A 291 -12.38 -4.03 18.65
C ALA A 291 -12.30 -5.37 19.37
N HIS A 292 -12.60 -6.45 18.64
CA HIS A 292 -12.60 -7.80 19.17
C HIS A 292 -11.84 -8.69 18.20
N ALA A 293 -10.93 -9.52 18.68
CA ALA A 293 -10.18 -10.45 17.84
C ALA A 293 -9.94 -11.77 18.56
N LYS A 294 -10.08 -12.89 17.85
CA LYS A 294 -9.76 -14.20 18.42
C LYS A 294 -8.26 -14.34 18.72
N GLN A 295 -7.42 -13.74 17.87
CA GLN A 295 -5.98 -13.67 18.05
C GLN A 295 -5.51 -12.24 17.84
N GLY A 296 -4.60 -11.77 18.71
CA GLY A 296 -3.95 -10.46 18.53
C GLY A 296 -4.83 -9.27 18.93
N GLU A 297 -5.84 -9.44 19.78
CA GLU A 297 -6.74 -8.36 20.17
C GLU A 297 -6.03 -7.17 20.82
N GLU A 298 -5.03 -7.40 21.67
CA GLU A 298 -4.23 -6.32 22.27
C GLU A 298 -3.49 -5.51 21.20
N ALA A 299 -2.95 -6.16 20.16
CA ALA A 299 -2.32 -5.48 19.04
C ALA A 299 -3.35 -4.66 18.24
N LEU A 300 -4.54 -5.21 18.00
CA LEU A 300 -5.64 -4.49 17.34
C LEU A 300 -6.05 -3.24 18.14
N ARG A 301 -6.20 -3.37 19.46
CA ARG A 301 -6.51 -2.22 20.34
C ARG A 301 -5.39 -1.19 20.34
N SER A 302 -4.13 -1.62 20.25
CA SER A 302 -2.99 -0.71 20.20
C SER A 302 -2.99 0.19 18.96
N ILE A 303 -3.48 -0.31 17.82
CA ILE A 303 -3.66 0.48 16.59
C ILE A 303 -4.63 1.63 16.87
N LEU A 304 -5.79 1.34 17.46
CA LEU A 304 -6.84 2.34 17.73
C LEU A 304 -6.47 3.40 18.76
N SER A 305 -5.41 3.16 19.54
CA SER A 305 -4.96 4.06 20.61
C SER A 305 -3.71 4.87 20.26
N LEU A 306 -3.20 4.74 19.02
CA LEU A 306 -1.92 5.34 18.64
C LEU A 306 -1.96 6.87 18.68
N ASP A 307 -3.01 7.45 18.10
CA ASP A 307 -3.27 8.89 18.09
C ASP A 307 -4.77 9.18 17.90
N GLU A 308 -5.16 10.46 17.89
CA GLU A 308 -6.56 10.85 17.78
C GLU A 308 -7.25 10.32 16.50
N GLY A 309 -6.52 10.27 15.39
CA GLY A 309 -7.04 9.82 14.10
C GLY A 309 -7.02 8.31 13.90
N SER A 310 -6.22 7.58 14.67
CA SER A 310 -5.99 6.15 14.49
C SER A 310 -7.23 5.25 14.65
N ALA A 311 -8.28 5.75 15.31
CA ALA A 311 -9.57 5.06 15.46
C ALA A 311 -10.63 5.46 14.41
N TYR A 312 -10.27 6.27 13.41
CA TYR A 312 -11.16 6.69 12.33
C TYR A 312 -10.66 6.12 11.00
N LEU A 313 -11.57 5.97 10.03
CA LEU A 313 -11.20 5.51 8.69
C LEU A 313 -10.44 6.58 7.92
N GLY A 314 -9.38 6.16 7.23
CA GLY A 314 -8.60 6.96 6.29
C GLY A 314 -8.83 6.58 4.84
N GLU A 315 -9.33 5.37 4.58
CA GLU A 315 -9.50 4.85 3.22
C GLU A 315 -10.67 3.87 3.10
N CYS A 316 -11.31 3.90 1.93
CA CYS A 316 -12.19 2.86 1.42
C CYS A 316 -11.68 2.39 0.05
N ALA A 317 -11.28 1.12 -0.05
CA ALA A 317 -10.77 0.54 -1.29
C ALA A 317 -11.67 -0.58 -1.82
N LEU A 318 -11.98 -0.48 -3.11
CA LEU A 318 -12.85 -1.41 -3.82
C LEU A 318 -12.01 -2.31 -4.73
N VAL A 319 -11.92 -3.58 -4.36
CA VAL A 319 -11.19 -4.63 -5.10
C VAL A 319 -12.12 -5.84 -5.27
N PRO A 320 -12.36 -6.33 -6.50
CA PRO A 320 -13.20 -7.49 -6.72
C PRO A 320 -12.65 -8.72 -5.98
N TYR A 321 -13.53 -9.54 -5.42
CA TYR A 321 -13.17 -10.81 -4.79
C TYR A 321 -12.53 -11.75 -5.81
N ASP A 322 -13.00 -11.73 -7.06
CA ASP A 322 -12.35 -12.39 -8.20
C ASP A 322 -11.20 -11.53 -8.73
N SER A 323 -10.11 -11.46 -7.96
CA SER A 323 -8.86 -10.78 -8.33
C SER A 323 -7.71 -11.78 -8.51
N PRO A 324 -6.69 -11.48 -9.33
CA PRO A 324 -5.53 -12.36 -9.50
C PRO A 324 -4.86 -12.73 -8.18
N ILE A 325 -4.81 -11.80 -7.23
CA ILE A 325 -4.18 -12.00 -5.92
C ILE A 325 -5.05 -12.90 -5.03
N ASN A 326 -6.33 -12.59 -4.86
CA ASN A 326 -7.18 -13.39 -3.98
C ASN A 326 -7.39 -14.82 -4.51
N ASN A 327 -7.41 -14.98 -5.83
CA ASN A 327 -7.51 -16.29 -6.48
C ASN A 327 -6.30 -17.20 -6.25
N THR A 328 -5.16 -16.65 -5.79
CA THR A 328 -4.03 -17.49 -5.36
C THR A 328 -4.36 -18.30 -4.10
N GLY A 329 -5.31 -17.83 -3.27
CA GLY A 329 -5.62 -18.41 -1.97
C GLY A 329 -4.49 -18.24 -0.94
N LEU A 330 -3.49 -17.42 -1.23
CA LEU A 330 -2.32 -17.19 -0.36
C LEU A 330 -2.58 -16.03 0.60
N LEU A 331 -2.00 -16.14 1.80
CA LEU A 331 -1.70 -14.99 2.65
C LEU A 331 -0.23 -14.68 2.44
N PHE A 332 0.07 -13.51 1.89
CA PHE A 332 1.44 -13.13 1.56
C PHE A 332 2.22 -12.66 2.78
N TYR A 333 1.55 -12.25 3.86
CA TYR A 333 2.20 -11.60 5.00
C TYR A 333 2.97 -10.34 4.58
N ASN A 334 2.44 -9.64 3.58
CA ASN A 334 3.03 -8.45 2.99
C ASN A 334 1.90 -7.51 2.55
N THR A 335 1.92 -6.27 3.04
CA THR A 335 0.84 -5.29 2.85
C THR A 335 0.52 -5.07 1.37
N LEU A 336 1.53 -4.83 0.52
CA LEU A 336 1.35 -4.60 -0.92
C LEU A 336 0.48 -5.68 -1.60
N TYR A 337 0.66 -6.93 -1.20
CA TYR A 337 -0.07 -8.05 -1.78
C TYR A 337 -1.41 -8.25 -1.09
N ASP A 338 -1.44 -8.26 0.25
CA ASP A 338 -2.64 -8.64 0.99
C ASP A 338 -3.75 -7.59 0.88
N GLU A 339 -3.43 -6.28 0.78
CA GLU A 339 -4.40 -5.19 0.53
C GLU A 339 -5.04 -5.33 -0.85
N ASN A 340 -4.24 -5.63 -1.87
CA ASN A 340 -4.69 -5.76 -3.25
C ASN A 340 -5.41 -7.09 -3.54
N ALA A 341 -5.62 -7.93 -2.52
CA ALA A 341 -6.38 -9.16 -2.67
C ALA A 341 -7.88 -8.89 -2.83
N CYS A 342 -8.47 -8.05 -2.00
CA CYS A 342 -9.92 -7.84 -1.95
C CYS A 342 -10.23 -6.55 -1.20
N CYS A 343 -11.48 -6.04 -1.27
CA CYS A 343 -11.83 -4.76 -0.65
C CYS A 343 -11.24 -4.62 0.77
N HIS A 344 -10.66 -3.46 1.06
CA HIS A 344 -10.11 -3.13 2.36
C HIS A 344 -10.57 -1.75 2.81
N LEU A 345 -10.39 -1.51 4.10
CA LEU A 345 -10.52 -0.21 4.73
C LEU A 345 -9.20 0.08 5.46
N ALA A 346 -8.83 1.35 5.57
CA ALA A 346 -7.68 1.74 6.38
C ALA A 346 -8.12 2.48 7.64
N LEU A 347 -7.53 2.13 8.78
CA LEU A 347 -7.57 2.95 10.00
C LEU A 347 -6.44 3.99 9.95
N GLY A 348 -6.73 5.23 10.33
CA GLY A 348 -5.75 6.31 10.39
C GLY A 348 -5.77 7.23 9.17
N ARG A 349 -4.60 7.64 8.70
CA ARG A 349 -4.39 8.76 7.76
C ARG A 349 -5.12 8.50 6.44
N GLY A 350 -5.88 9.50 5.98
CA GLY A 350 -6.40 9.51 4.61
C GLY A 350 -5.46 10.21 3.63
N PHE A 351 -5.75 10.04 2.36
CA PHE A 351 -4.98 10.59 1.25
C PHE A 351 -5.54 11.96 0.84
N ASN A 352 -4.69 12.98 0.89
CA ASN A 352 -5.05 14.36 0.62
C ASN A 352 -5.32 14.59 -0.87
N GLU A 353 -4.55 13.90 -1.71
CA GLU A 353 -4.55 13.93 -3.17
C GLU A 353 -5.85 13.45 -3.81
N LEU A 354 -6.73 12.82 -3.02
CA LEU A 354 -8.05 12.40 -3.45
C LEU A 354 -9.06 13.56 -3.45
N TYR A 355 -8.80 14.63 -2.71
CA TYR A 355 -9.63 15.83 -2.78
C TYR A 355 -9.31 16.62 -4.07
N PRO A 356 -10.33 17.12 -4.80
CA PRO A 356 -10.09 17.91 -6.01
C PRO A 356 -9.21 19.13 -5.72
N ASN A 357 -8.21 19.35 -6.58
CA ASN A 357 -7.26 20.47 -6.48
C ASN A 357 -6.58 20.58 -5.12
N TYR A 358 -6.29 19.44 -4.45
CA TYR A 358 -5.67 19.40 -3.13
C TYR A 358 -4.40 20.27 -3.03
N GLU A 359 -3.68 20.45 -4.15
CA GLU A 359 -2.49 21.27 -4.26
C GLU A 359 -2.68 22.77 -3.97
N GLU A 360 -3.91 23.27 -4.02
CA GLU A 360 -4.29 24.66 -3.73
C GLU A 360 -4.56 24.91 -2.25
N TYR A 361 -4.63 23.85 -1.44
CA TYR A 361 -5.03 23.91 -0.04
C TYR A 361 -3.87 23.58 0.90
N THR A 362 -3.89 24.20 2.08
CA THR A 362 -3.03 23.80 3.20
C THR A 362 -3.54 22.49 3.81
N GLU A 363 -2.68 21.78 4.54
CA GLU A 363 -3.13 20.58 5.27
C GLU A 363 -4.29 20.87 6.23
N GLU A 364 -4.28 22.02 6.92
CA GLU A 364 -5.36 22.41 7.82
C GLU A 364 -6.70 22.58 7.08
N GLN A 365 -6.66 23.14 5.87
CA GLN A 365 -7.84 23.25 5.02
C GLN A 365 -8.33 21.88 4.58
N ILE A 366 -7.44 21.00 4.12
CA ILE A 366 -7.80 19.63 3.72
C ILE A 366 -8.42 18.84 4.88
N ARG A 367 -7.85 18.96 6.09
CA ARG A 367 -8.41 18.37 7.32
C ARG A 367 -9.81 18.90 7.60
N SER A 368 -10.05 20.19 7.39
CA SER A 368 -11.39 20.78 7.56
C SER A 368 -12.44 20.25 6.57
N PHE A 369 -12.01 19.68 5.44
CA PHE A 369 -12.92 19.04 4.48
C PHE A 369 -13.35 17.63 4.91
N GLY A 370 -12.67 17.07 5.92
CA GLY A 370 -13.04 15.80 6.54
C GLY A 370 -12.06 14.67 6.28
N ILE A 371 -10.91 14.92 5.65
CA ILE A 371 -9.86 13.89 5.51
C ILE A 371 -9.24 13.63 6.87
N ASN A 372 -9.13 12.36 7.25
CA ASN A 372 -8.56 11.98 8.52
C ASN A 372 -7.03 12.17 8.54
N PHE A 373 -6.52 12.63 9.68
CA PHE A 373 -5.09 12.79 9.91
C PHE A 373 -4.65 11.85 11.05
N SER A 374 -3.60 11.08 10.82
CA SER A 374 -2.97 10.18 11.79
C SER A 374 -1.50 9.98 11.42
N LEU A 375 -0.70 9.53 12.38
CA LEU A 375 0.69 9.08 12.15
C LEU A 375 0.75 7.67 11.56
N SER A 376 -0.38 6.94 11.57
CA SER A 376 -0.50 5.59 11.01
C SER A 376 -1.50 5.54 9.87
N HIS A 377 -1.32 4.52 9.04
CA HIS A 377 -2.27 4.07 8.04
C HIS A 377 -2.20 2.54 8.08
N VAL A 378 -3.31 1.88 8.41
CA VAL A 378 -3.35 0.43 8.64
C VAL A 378 -4.53 -0.18 7.90
N ASP A 379 -4.21 -0.85 6.80
CA ASP A 379 -5.16 -1.58 5.97
C ASP A 379 -5.64 -2.86 6.62
N PHE A 380 -6.94 -3.11 6.53
CA PHE A 380 -7.51 -4.40 6.85
C PHE A 380 -8.59 -4.81 5.84
N MET A 381 -8.50 -6.06 5.41
CA MET A 381 -9.30 -6.58 4.32
C MET A 381 -10.67 -7.03 4.82
N ILE A 382 -11.71 -6.62 4.11
CA ILE A 382 -13.14 -6.91 4.39
C ILE A 382 -13.82 -7.65 3.23
N GLY A 383 -13.15 -7.77 2.10
CA GLY A 383 -13.66 -8.40 0.88
C GLY A 383 -13.98 -9.88 1.05
N SER A 384 -15.25 -10.24 0.88
CA SER A 384 -15.76 -11.60 0.95
C SER A 384 -16.55 -11.96 -0.32
N LYS A 385 -16.73 -13.26 -0.57
CA LYS A 385 -17.41 -13.77 -1.78
C LYS A 385 -18.86 -13.30 -1.88
N ASP A 386 -19.48 -12.97 -0.77
CA ASP A 386 -20.86 -12.52 -0.66
C ASP A 386 -20.97 -11.03 -0.30
N LEU A 387 -19.86 -10.28 -0.30
CA LEU A 387 -19.86 -8.84 -0.01
C LEU A 387 -20.73 -8.10 -1.03
N ASN A 388 -21.66 -7.29 -0.53
CA ASN A 388 -22.42 -6.34 -1.32
C ASN A 388 -22.07 -4.93 -0.89
N ILE A 389 -21.95 -4.04 -1.86
CA ILE A 389 -21.70 -2.61 -1.62
C ILE A 389 -22.74 -1.83 -2.40
N ILE A 390 -23.51 -1.02 -1.68
CA ILE A 390 -24.43 -0.04 -2.25
C ILE A 390 -23.81 1.34 -2.07
N GLY A 391 -23.71 2.10 -3.14
CA GLY A 391 -23.33 3.50 -3.09
C GLY A 391 -24.58 4.37 -3.08
N THR A 392 -24.70 5.29 -2.14
CA THR A 392 -25.75 6.31 -2.17
C THR A 392 -25.20 7.57 -2.81
N THR A 393 -25.87 8.13 -3.80
CA THR A 393 -25.48 9.40 -4.45
C THR A 393 -25.88 10.62 -3.60
N GLU A 394 -25.30 11.78 -3.88
CA GLU A 394 -25.73 13.06 -3.30
C GLU A 394 -27.24 13.33 -3.51
N ALA A 395 -27.81 12.86 -4.62
CA ALA A 395 -29.24 12.95 -4.91
C ALA A 395 -30.11 11.95 -4.13
N GLY A 396 -29.50 11.01 -3.39
CA GLY A 396 -30.19 9.99 -2.59
C GLY A 396 -30.55 8.71 -3.36
N GLU A 397 -30.04 8.53 -4.59
CA GLU A 397 -30.20 7.28 -5.33
C GLU A 397 -29.26 6.20 -4.78
N GLU A 398 -29.76 4.98 -4.63
CA GLU A 398 -28.97 3.82 -4.23
C GLU A 398 -28.54 3.02 -5.47
N ILE A 399 -27.24 2.84 -5.64
CA ILE A 399 -26.63 2.15 -6.77
C ILE A 399 -25.87 0.93 -6.26
N GLN A 400 -26.19 -0.25 -6.79
CA GLN A 400 -25.40 -1.44 -6.50
C GLN A 400 -24.02 -1.30 -7.15
N LEU A 401 -22.98 -1.16 -6.34
CA LEU A 401 -21.59 -1.10 -6.80
C LEU A 401 -20.95 -2.49 -6.84
N PHE A 402 -21.15 -3.27 -5.78
CA PHE A 402 -20.71 -4.67 -5.69
C PHE A 402 -21.88 -5.60 -5.40
N LYS A 403 -21.93 -6.73 -6.09
CA LYS A 403 -22.83 -7.84 -5.80
C LYS A 403 -22.04 -9.14 -5.75
N ASN A 404 -22.19 -9.92 -4.68
CA ASN A 404 -21.44 -11.17 -4.48
C ASN A 404 -19.92 -10.99 -4.69
N GLY A 405 -19.37 -10.00 -3.99
CA GLY A 405 -17.94 -9.71 -3.97
C GLY A 405 -17.37 -9.08 -5.24
N ASN A 406 -18.17 -8.79 -6.26
CA ASN A 406 -17.67 -8.29 -7.54
C ASN A 406 -18.45 -7.08 -8.04
N TRP A 407 -17.85 -6.30 -8.94
CA TRP A 407 -18.49 -5.17 -9.60
C TRP A 407 -19.87 -5.57 -10.17
N ALA A 408 -20.90 -4.80 -9.82
CA ALA A 408 -22.25 -4.97 -10.34
C ALA A 408 -22.49 -4.21 -11.67
N PHE A 409 -21.45 -3.56 -12.18
CA PHE A 409 -21.41 -2.87 -13.48
C PHE A 409 -20.18 -3.32 -14.28
N GLY A 410 -20.22 -3.09 -15.60
CA GLY A 410 -19.13 -3.37 -16.53
C GLY A 410 -19.19 -2.43 -17.73
N PHE A 411 -18.10 -2.38 -18.50
CA PHE A 411 -17.95 -1.53 -19.70
C PHE A 411 -17.63 -2.35 -20.94
#